data_AF-A0A6A4W1D8-F1
#
_entry.id   AF-A0A6A4W1D8-F1
#
_cell.length_a   1.000
_cell.length_b   1.000
_cell.length_c   1.000
_cell.angle_alpha   90.00
_cell.angle_beta   90.00
_cell.angle_gamma   90.00
#
_symmetry.space_group_name_H-M   'P 1'
#
loop_
_entity.id
_entity.type
_entity.pdbx_description
1 polymer ?
#
loop_
_entity_poly.entity_id
_entity_poly.type
_entity_poly.pdbx_seq_one_letter_code
_entity_poly.pdbx_strand_id
1 'polypeptide(L)' 'MLGAKALELIRELKRTPDSLPPYNDATVRQVLQEVRTLFEANRRDVVDLDASGVGGSLSAAVWVRHAGIERNRRCLLAYL' A
#
# COMPACT_ATOMS: atom_id res chain seq x y z
N MET A 1 -2.96 9.50 5.06
CA MET A 1 -2.52 8.29 5.78
C MET A 1 -2.29 7.18 4.76
N LEU A 2 -1.22 6.39 4.91
CA LEU A 2 -0.92 5.27 4.00
C LEU A 2 -2.05 4.23 4.06
N GLY A 3 -2.55 3.84 2.88
CA GLY A 3 -3.59 2.82 2.74
C GLY A 3 -4.98 3.23 3.19
N ALA A 4 -5.28 4.53 3.17
CA ALA A 4 -6.64 5.03 3.39
C ALA A 4 -7.62 4.53 2.33
N LYS A 5 -7.21 4.53 1.05
CA LYS A 5 -8.04 4.05 -0.07
C LYS A 5 -8.29 2.56 -0.01
N ALA A 6 -7.30 1.78 0.39
CA ALA A 6 -7.47 0.34 0.55
C ALA A 6 -8.44 0.02 1.71
N LEU A 7 -8.49 0.86 2.75
CA LEU A 7 -9.46 0.72 3.83
C LEU A 7 -10.90 1.10 3.41
N GLU A 8 -11.06 2.02 2.45
CA GLU A 8 -12.38 2.35 1.89
C GLU A 8 -13.03 1.11 1.25
N LEU A 9 -12.27 0.31 0.49
CA LEU A 9 -12.73 -0.95 -0.10
C LEU A 9 -13.24 -1.95 0.95
N ILE A 10 -12.50 -2.12 2.05
CA ILE A 10 -12.91 -3.03 3.13
C ILE A 10 -14.16 -2.52 3.85
N ARG A 11 -14.28 -1.20 4.03
CA ARG A 11 -15.47 -0.59 4.63
C ARG A 11 -16.70 -0.72 3.74
N GLU A 12 -16.52 -0.69 2.42
CA GLU A 12 -17.59 -0.94 1.46
C GLU A 12 -18.16 -2.35 1.66
N LEU A 13 -17.31 -3.38 1.61
CA LEU A 13 -17.74 -4.77 1.85
C LEU A 13 -18.38 -4.98 3.21
N LYS A 14 -17.85 -4.34 4.27
CA LYS A 14 -18.42 -4.45 5.61
C LYS A 14 -19.83 -3.87 5.71
N ARG A 15 -20.18 -2.87 4.90
CA ARG A 15 -21.51 -2.25 4.90
C ARG A 15 -22.56 -3.08 4.17
N THR A 16 -22.12 -3.95 3.26
CA THR A 16 -23.00 -4.82 2.46
C THR A 16 -22.68 -6.29 2.75
N PRO A 17 -22.96 -6.79 3.97
CA PRO A 17 -22.66 -8.19 4.32
C PRO A 17 -23.51 -9.20 3.53
N ASP A 18 -24.73 -8.81 3.14
CA ASP A 18 -25.73 -9.71 2.54
C ASP A 18 -25.79 -9.61 1.01
N SER A 19 -24.98 -8.73 0.40
CA SER A 19 -24.99 -8.49 -1.05
C SER A 19 -23.61 -8.09 -1.53
N LEU A 20 -23.20 -8.62 -2.68
CA LEU A 20 -21.94 -8.27 -3.31
C LEU A 20 -22.08 -6.91 -4.04
N PRO A 21 -21.39 -5.84 -3.58
CA PRO A 21 -21.42 -4.56 -4.28
C PRO A 21 -20.71 -4.67 -5.64
N PRO A 22 -21.00 -3.76 -6.58
CA PRO A 22 -20.29 -3.72 -7.86
C PRO A 22 -18.80 -3.50 -7.64
N TYR A 23 -17.99 -4.08 -8.53
CA TYR A 23 -16.53 -3.95 -8.45
C TYR A 23 -16.08 -2.49 -8.59
N ASN A 24 -15.35 -2.01 -7.58
CA ASN A 24 -14.90 -0.63 -7.46
C ASN A 24 -13.54 -0.41 -8.15
N ASP A 25 -13.53 -0.54 -9.47
CA ASP A 25 -12.34 -0.43 -10.32
C ASP A 25 -11.56 0.88 -10.09
N ALA A 26 -12.28 2.00 -9.93
CA ALA A 26 -11.67 3.31 -9.70
C ALA A 26 -10.83 3.34 -8.42
N THR A 27 -11.37 2.84 -7.31
CA THR A 27 -10.66 2.83 -6.03
C THR A 27 -9.52 1.80 -6.06
N VAL A 28 -9.72 0.64 -6.67
CA VAL A 28 -8.65 -0.35 -6.85
C VAL A 28 -7.47 0.24 -7.62
N ARG A 29 -7.71 0.96 -8.73
CA ARG A 29 -6.63 1.66 -9.47
C ARG A 29 -5.89 2.68 -8.61
N GLN A 30 -6.60 3.43 -7.77
CA GLN A 30 -5.96 4.38 -6.84
C GLN A 30 -5.06 3.67 -5.84
N VAL A 31 -5.48 2.54 -5.28
CA VAL A 31 -4.63 1.75 -4.36
C VAL A 31 -3.38 1.23 -5.08
N LEU A 32 -3.52 0.73 -6.31
CA LEU A 32 -2.39 0.25 -7.11
C LEU A 32 -1.40 1.37 -7.45
N GLN A 33 -1.89 2.58 -7.75
CA GLN A 33 -1.06 3.76 -7.95
C GLN A 33 -0.31 4.16 -6.67
N GLU A 34 -0.97 4.11 -5.50
CA GLU A 34 -0.33 4.36 -4.21
C GLU A 34 0.79 3.35 -3.96
N VAL A 35 0.53 2.05 -4.17
CA VAL A 35 1.53 0.98 -4.01
C VAL A 35 2.74 1.22 -4.91
N ARG A 36 2.51 1.57 -6.18
CA ARG A 36 3.60 1.88 -7.13
C ARG A 36 4.43 3.07 -6.66
N THR A 37 3.77 4.14 -6.25
CA THR A 37 4.44 5.36 -5.76
C THR A 37 5.29 5.07 -4.53
N LEU A 38 4.76 4.30 -3.58
CA LEU A 38 5.48 3.88 -2.38
C LEU A 38 6.67 3.00 -2.72
N PHE A 39 6.49 2.03 -3.63
CA PHE A 39 7.56 1.14 -4.07
C PHE A 39 8.70 1.90 -4.75
N GLU A 40 8.39 2.81 -5.67
CA GLU A 40 9.39 3.62 -6.37
C GLU A 40 10.16 4.55 -5.42
N ALA A 41 9.48 5.14 -4.43
CA ALA A 41 10.14 5.95 -3.40
C ALA A 41 11.02 5.07 -2.49
N ASN A 42 10.51 3.90 -2.08
CA ASN A 42 11.23 2.99 -1.21
C ASN A 42 12.50 2.45 -1.88
N ARG A 43 12.41 2.11 -3.16
CA ARG A 43 13.55 1.64 -3.95
C ARG A 43 14.62 2.71 -4.11
N ARG A 44 14.23 3.96 -4.35
CA ARG A 44 15.17 5.10 -4.42
C ARG A 44 15.95 5.25 -3.12
N ASP A 45 15.25 5.32 -2.00
CA ASP A 45 15.87 5.47 -0.68
C ASP A 45 16.81 4.29 -0.35
N VAL A 46 16.47 3.06 -0.72
CA VAL A 46 17.36 1.90 -0.53
C VAL A 46 18.65 2.03 -1.36
N VAL A 47 18.54 2.41 -2.64
CA VAL A 47 19.71 2.60 -3.51
C VAL A 47 20.61 3.73 -2.99
N ASP A 48 20.02 4.83 -2.52
CA ASP A 48 20.78 5.96 -1.96
C ASP A 48 21.48 5.57 -0.65
N LEU A 49 20.82 4.78 0.21
CA LEU A 49 21.41 4.25 1.44
C LEU A 49 22.57 3.30 1.14
N ASP A 50 22.41 2.38 0.18
CA ASP A 50 23.46 1.46 -0.24
C ASP A 50 24.68 2.23 -0.79
N ALA A 51 24.46 3.28 -1.59
CA ALA A 51 25.52 4.13 -2.13
C ALA A 51 26.23 4.97 -1.05
N SER A 52 25.53 5.35 0.02
CA SER A 52 26.09 6.15 1.11
C SER A 52 27.05 5.39 2.03
N GLY A 53 27.15 4.07 1.90
CA GLY A 53 28.04 3.23 2.71
C GLY A 53 27.67 3.16 4.19
N VAL A 54 26.52 3.72 4.59
CA VAL A 54 25.96 3.64 5.94
C VAL A 54 25.37 2.24 6.13
N GLY A 55 26.26 1.29 6.42
CA GLY A 55 25.91 -0.12 6.52
C GLY A 55 24.80 -0.41 7.53
N GLY A 56 23.79 -1.15 7.06
CA GLY A 56 22.99 -2.08 7.88
C GLY A 56 21.69 -1.57 8.51
N SER A 57 21.44 -0.27 8.59
CA SER A 57 20.19 0.25 9.16
C SER A 57 19.29 0.84 8.09
N LEU A 58 18.27 0.08 7.67
CA LEU A 58 17.17 0.61 6.85
C LEU A 58 16.50 1.76 7.60
N SER A 59 16.33 2.90 6.92
CA SER A 59 15.69 4.06 7.53
C SER A 59 14.28 3.72 8.01
N ALA A 60 13.82 4.35 9.09
CA ALA A 60 12.45 4.20 9.57
C ALA A 60 11.40 4.51 8.48
N ALA A 61 11.75 5.41 7.55
CA ALA A 61 10.92 5.74 6.41
C ALA A 61 10.73 4.53 5.47
N VAL A 62 11.79 3.74 5.23
CA VAL A 62 11.72 2.54 4.40
C VAL A 62 10.78 1.50 5.02
N TRP A 63 10.88 1.27 6.33
CA TRP A 63 10.00 0.36 7.06
C TRP A 63 8.54 0.79 7.01
N VAL A 64 8.26 2.07 7.24
CA VAL A 64 6.89 2.62 7.21
C VAL A 64 6.27 2.49 5.82
N ARG A 65 7.03 2.78 4.75
CA ARG A 65 6.53 2.61 3.38
C ARG A 65 6.29 1.14 3.04
N HIS A 66 7.20 0.26 3.45
CA HIS A 66 7.04 -1.18 3.24
C HIS A 66 5.80 -1.74 3.95
N ALA A 67 5.58 -1.37 5.22
CA ALA A 67 4.37 -1.72 5.95
C ALA A 67 3.09 -1.17 5.29
N GLY A 68 3.16 0.03 4.70
CA GLY A 68 2.07 0.60 3.91
C GLY A 68 1.73 -0.23 2.66
N ILE A 69 2.75 -0.72 1.94
CA ILE A 69 2.58 -1.60 0.78
C ILE A 69 1.94 -2.94 1.20
N GLU A 70 2.46 -3.56 2.26
CA GLU A 70 1.92 -4.81 2.81
C GLU A 70 0.44 -4.68 3.19
N ARG A 71 0.08 -3.56 3.83
CA ARG A 71 -1.31 -3.24 4.19
C ARG A 71 -2.18 -3.09 2.96
N ASN A 72 -1.74 -2.34 1.94
CA ASN A 72 -2.49 -2.15 0.71
C ASN A 72 -2.70 -3.48 -0.02
N ARG A 73 -1.67 -4.33 -0.10
CA ARG A 73 -1.77 -5.68 -0.67
C ARG A 73 -2.80 -6.52 0.09
N ARG A 74 -2.75 -6.53 1.43
CA ARG A 74 -3.70 -7.29 2.26
C ARG A 74 -5.15 -6.83 2.05
N CYS A 75 -5.39 -5.53 1.98
CA CYS A 75 -6.72 -4.98 1.73
C CYS A 75 -7.22 -5.30 0.32
N LEU A 76 -6.38 -5.24 -0.70
CA LEU A 76 -6.76 -5.64 -2.06
C LEU A 76 -7.13 -7.12 -2.13
N LEU A 77 -6.31 -8.00 -1.54
CA LEU A 77 -6.57 -9.44 -1.51
C LEU A 77 -7.80 -9.83 -0.69
N ALA A 78 -8.19 -9.02 0.30
CA ALA A 78 -9.41 -9.24 1.08
C ALA A 78 -10.65 -8.63 0.41
N TYR A 79 -10.47 -7.74 -0.56
CA TYR A 79 -11.57 -7.13 -1.32
C TYR A 79 -12.00 -8.00 -2.51
N LEU A 80 -11.05 -8.70 -3.12
CA LEU A 80 -11.24 -9.66 -4.21
C LEU A 80 -11.74 -11.00 -3.68
#